data_AF-A0A0K8RCZ2-F1
#
_entry.id   AF-A0A0K8RCZ2-F1
#
_cell.length_a   1.000
_cell.length_b   1.000
_cell.length_c   1.000
_cell.angle_alpha   90.00
_cell.angle_beta   90.00
_cell.angle_gamma   90.00
#
_symmetry.space_group_name_H-M   'P 1'
#
loop_
_entity.id
_entity.type
_entity.pdbx_description
1 polymer ?
#
loop_
_entity_poly.entity_id
_entity_poly.type
_entity_poly.pdbx_seq_one_letter_code
_entity_poly.pdbx_strand_id
1 'polypeptide(L)'
;MDLADRFGGDIKKRSAVMGASEFQGFCSEWKRIAIVEDTPATYSMIQLLAHELAHTLGATHDGIAPPRTATGMLINACPDQGYMMAPSAHGRNSGHFSNCSIIQIREFIKTIQ
;
A
#
# COMPACT_ATOMS: atom_id res chain seq x y z
N MET A 1 -3.41 -14.06 0.52
CA MET A 1 -3.64 -13.08 1.59
C MET A 1 -3.91 -11.75 0.92
N ASP A 2 -4.94 -11.04 1.37
CA ASP A 2 -5.34 -9.76 0.80
C ASP A 2 -4.62 -8.65 1.55
N LEU A 3 -3.91 -7.78 0.83
CA LEU A 3 -3.26 -6.58 1.37
C LEU A 3 -4.14 -5.34 1.14
N ALA A 4 -5.25 -5.49 0.42
CA ALA A 4 -6.18 -4.42 0.11
C ALA A 4 -7.60 -4.80 0.56
N ASP A 5 -8.35 -3.85 1.10
CA ASP A 5 -9.79 -4.02 1.19
C ASP A 5 -10.41 -3.88 -0.20
N ARG A 6 -11.23 -4.84 -0.60
CA ARG A 6 -12.13 -4.65 -1.74
C ARG A 6 -13.19 -3.61 -1.37
N PHE A 7 -12.96 -2.36 -1.76
CA PHE A 7 -13.96 -1.31 -1.62
C PHE A 7 -15.09 -1.49 -2.63
N GLY A 8 -16.17 -2.16 -2.20
CA GLY A 8 -17.39 -2.27 -2.99
C GLY A 8 -18.37 -3.32 -2.49
N GLY A 9 -19.27 -2.90 -1.58
CA GLY A 9 -20.66 -3.37 -1.41
C GLY A 9 -20.98 -4.84 -1.12
N ASP A 10 -20.07 -5.78 -1.37
CA ASP A 10 -20.26 -7.20 -1.15
C ASP A 10 -19.50 -7.61 0.12
N ILE A 11 -20.22 -7.64 1.26
CA ILE A 11 -19.78 -8.35 2.46
C ILE A 11 -19.82 -9.86 2.16
N LYS A 12 -18.93 -10.33 1.29
CA LYS A 12 -18.67 -11.75 1.09
C LYS A 12 -17.43 -12.12 1.87
N LYS A 13 -17.65 -12.67 3.07
CA LYS A 13 -16.72 -13.42 3.92
C LYS A 13 -15.38 -12.71 4.21
N ARG A 14 -15.32 -12.01 5.35
CA ARG A 14 -14.08 -11.54 6.02
C ARG A 14 -12.99 -11.10 5.04
N SER A 15 -13.02 -9.83 4.64
CA SER A 15 -11.85 -9.20 4.04
C SER A 15 -10.68 -9.46 5.00
N ALA A 16 -9.75 -10.34 4.62
CA ALA A 16 -8.64 -10.79 5.46
C ALA A 16 -7.48 -9.82 5.27
N VAL A 17 -7.77 -8.53 5.46
CA VAL A 17 -6.79 -7.47 5.39
C VAL A 17 -5.89 -7.57 6.61
N MET A 18 -4.61 -7.77 6.36
CA MET A 18 -3.61 -8.01 7.41
C MET A 18 -2.84 -6.73 7.79
N GLY A 19 -3.23 -5.58 7.23
CA GLY A 19 -2.59 -4.29 7.49
C GLY A 19 -3.47 -3.13 7.07
N ALA A 20 -3.34 -2.00 7.77
CA ALA A 20 -4.00 -0.75 7.42
C ALA A 20 -3.14 0.44 7.83
N SER A 21 -3.27 1.53 7.07
CA SER A 21 -2.54 2.77 7.29
C SER A 21 -3.33 3.97 6.80
N GLU A 22 -2.96 5.14 7.30
CA GLU A 22 -3.46 6.41 6.76
C GLU A 22 -2.60 6.83 5.56
N PHE A 23 -3.23 6.87 4.38
CA PHE A 23 -2.57 7.28 3.15
C PHE A 23 -2.01 8.70 3.26
N GLN A 24 -0.75 8.89 2.82
CA GLN A 24 -0.03 10.17 2.93
C GLN A 24 0.04 10.72 4.37
N GLY A 25 -0.06 9.83 5.37
CA GLY A 25 -0.04 10.18 6.78
C GLY A 25 1.34 10.45 7.36
N PHE A 26 2.42 10.21 6.62
CA PHE A 26 3.78 10.44 7.12
C PHE A 26 3.98 11.90 7.55
N CYS A 27 4.65 12.10 8.69
CA CYS A 27 4.82 13.40 9.37
C CYS A 27 3.53 14.12 9.83
N SER A 28 2.33 13.64 9.51
CA SER A 28 1.09 14.22 10.02
C SER A 28 0.98 14.00 11.53
N GLU A 29 0.55 15.03 12.27
CA GLU A 29 0.31 14.94 13.71
C GLU A 29 -0.72 13.85 14.07
N TRP A 30 -1.75 13.70 13.24
CA TRP A 30 -2.92 12.85 13.51
C TRP A 30 -3.01 11.60 12.62
N LYS A 31 -2.24 11.54 11.53
CA LYS A 31 -2.33 10.46 10.53
C LYS A 31 -1.08 9.59 10.41
N ARG A 32 -0.05 9.78 11.24
CA ARG A 32 1.17 8.97 11.20
C ARG A 32 0.98 7.57 11.82
N ILE A 33 0.11 6.76 11.22
CA ILE A 33 -0.27 5.44 11.73
C ILE A 33 -0.24 4.38 10.63
N ALA A 34 0.30 3.21 11.00
CA ALA A 34 0.26 1.96 10.26
C ALA A 34 0.14 0.82 11.27
N ILE A 35 -0.74 -0.13 11.01
CA ILE A 35 -1.05 -1.28 11.87
C ILE A 35 -0.99 -2.53 11.00
N VAL A 36 -0.40 -3.61 11.52
CA VAL A 36 -0.36 -4.91 10.84
C VAL A 36 -0.68 -6.04 11.80
N GLU A 37 -1.30 -7.10 11.28
CA GLU A 37 -1.48 -8.37 11.97
C GLU A 37 -0.25 -9.25 11.75
N ASP A 38 0.39 -9.68 12.83
CA ASP A 38 1.50 -10.63 12.77
C ASP A 38 1.01 -12.06 13.02
N THR A 39 1.63 -13.02 12.35
CA THR A 39 1.46 -14.44 12.65
C THR A 39 2.71 -14.94 13.36
N PRO A 40 2.61 -15.43 14.62
CA PRO A 40 3.78 -15.87 15.37
C PRO A 40 4.63 -16.87 14.60
N ALA A 41 5.96 -16.71 14.72
CA ALA A 41 6.99 -17.55 14.09
C ALA A 41 7.09 -17.53 12.55
N THR A 42 6.30 -16.72 11.84
CA THR A 42 6.42 -16.56 10.38
C THR A 42 7.23 -15.32 9.99
N TYR A 43 7.33 -14.33 10.89
CA TYR A 43 7.87 -13.00 10.62
C TYR A 43 7.17 -12.30 9.43
N SER A 44 5.93 -12.68 9.12
CA SER A 44 5.18 -12.14 7.99
C SER A 44 4.94 -10.64 8.12
N MET A 45 4.89 -10.10 9.35
CA MET A 45 4.71 -8.67 9.60
C MET A 45 5.75 -7.78 8.91
N ILE A 46 6.95 -8.27 8.58
CA ILE A 46 8.01 -7.42 8.00
C ILE A 46 7.57 -6.86 6.64
N GLN A 47 7.07 -7.72 5.76
CA GLN A 47 6.60 -7.29 4.43
C GLN A 47 5.31 -6.48 4.53
N LEU A 48 4.41 -6.85 5.44
CA LEU A 48 3.16 -6.12 5.68
C LEU A 48 3.43 -4.70 6.19
N LEU A 49 4.33 -4.55 7.17
CA LEU A 49 4.64 -3.25 7.73
C LEU A 49 5.30 -2.35 6.68
N ALA A 50 6.17 -2.91 5.84
CA ALA A 50 6.77 -2.16 4.74
C ALA A 50 5.71 -1.70 3.71
N HIS A 51 4.72 -2.54 3.41
CA HIS A 51 3.58 -2.19 2.58
C HIS A 51 2.76 -1.02 3.18
N GLU A 52 2.39 -1.13 4.46
CA GLU A 52 1.61 -0.09 5.12
C GLU A 52 2.38 1.22 5.30
N LEU A 53 3.68 1.16 5.59
CA LEU A 53 4.52 2.35 5.64
C LEU A 53 4.59 3.03 4.26
N ALA A 54 4.61 2.29 3.17
CA ALA A 54 4.61 2.87 1.83
C ALA A 54 3.30 3.61 1.50
N HIS A 55 2.15 3.12 1.97
CA HIS A 55 0.89 3.88 1.91
C HIS A 55 0.98 5.20 2.70
N THR A 56 1.56 5.20 3.90
CA THR A 56 1.78 6.46 4.64
C THR A 56 2.68 7.44 3.89
N LEU A 57 3.58 6.92 3.04
CA LEU A 57 4.46 7.66 2.15
C LEU A 57 3.83 7.95 0.78
N GLY A 58 2.53 7.69 0.60
CA GLY A 58 1.78 8.08 -0.60
C GLY A 58 1.85 7.11 -1.78
N ALA A 59 2.39 5.90 -1.60
CA ALA A 59 2.25 4.84 -2.60
C ALA A 59 0.83 4.27 -2.59
N THR A 60 0.24 4.01 -3.76
CA THR A 60 -1.01 3.28 -3.94
C THR A 60 -0.72 1.84 -4.33
N HIS A 61 -1.73 0.97 -4.32
CA HIS A 61 -1.57 -0.38 -4.84
C HIS A 61 -1.17 -0.41 -6.32
N ASP A 62 -0.29 -1.34 -6.68
CA ASP A 62 -0.04 -1.71 -8.07
C ASP A 62 -1.23 -2.52 -8.61
N GLY A 63 -1.56 -2.39 -9.89
CA GLY A 63 -2.64 -3.12 -10.59
C GLY A 63 -4.04 -2.60 -10.34
N ILE A 64 -4.21 -1.71 -9.38
CA ILE A 64 -5.49 -1.08 -9.05
C ILE A 64 -5.44 0.35 -9.55
N ALA A 65 -6.42 0.73 -10.38
CA ALA A 65 -6.57 2.12 -10.80
C ALA A 65 -6.76 2.99 -9.54
N PRO A 66 -5.93 4.02 -9.31
CA PRO A 66 -6.06 4.81 -8.12
C PRO A 66 -7.45 5.47 -8.10
N PRO A 67 -8.12 5.55 -6.94
CA PRO A 67 -9.29 6.39 -6.79
C PRO A 67 -8.82 7.85 -6.96
N ARG A 68 -8.91 8.38 -8.20
CA ARG A 68 -8.64 9.77 -8.59
C ARG A 68 -7.67 10.49 -7.64
N THR A 69 -6.35 10.35 -7.87
CA THR A 69 -5.37 11.08 -7.05
C THR A 69 -5.60 12.59 -7.18
N ALA A 70 -5.48 13.31 -6.06
CA ALA A 70 -5.58 14.78 -6.01
C ALA A 70 -4.54 15.49 -6.89
N THR A 71 -3.49 14.78 -7.31
CA THR A 71 -2.37 15.31 -8.08
C THR A 71 -2.57 15.25 -9.59
N GLY A 72 -3.67 14.68 -10.10
CA GLY A 72 -3.95 14.62 -11.55
C GLY A 72 -2.93 13.81 -12.36
N MET A 73 -2.01 13.13 -11.69
CA MET A 73 -0.97 12.32 -12.32
C MET A 73 -1.58 11.01 -12.79
N LEU A 74 -1.86 10.91 -14.09
CA LEU A 74 -2.13 9.64 -14.78
C LEU A 74 -0.81 8.85 -14.85
N ILE A 75 -0.36 8.32 -13.70
CA ILE A 75 0.65 7.29 -13.73
C ILE A 75 -0.09 6.07 -14.27
N ASN A 76 0.05 5.83 -15.59
CA ASN A 76 -0.55 4.70 -16.31
C ASN A 76 -0.62 3.47 -15.39
N ALA A 77 -1.82 2.90 -15.24
CA ALA A 77 -2.15 1.82 -14.33
C ALA A 77 -0.93 0.94 -14.05
N CYS A 78 -0.34 1.14 -12.87
CA CYS A 78 0.88 0.45 -12.49
C CYS A 78 0.62 -1.05 -12.62
N PRO A 79 1.38 -1.82 -13.40
CA PRO A 79 1.04 -3.22 -13.60
C PRO A 79 1.26 -3.99 -12.29
N ASP A 80 0.31 -4.84 -11.91
CA ASP A 80 0.56 -5.80 -10.84
C ASP A 80 1.54 -6.86 -11.34
N GLN A 81 2.76 -6.79 -10.83
CA GLN A 81 3.82 -7.77 -11.08
C GLN A 81 4.28 -8.41 -9.76
N GLY A 82 3.42 -8.38 -8.72
CA GLY A 82 3.72 -8.93 -7.41
C GLY A 82 4.85 -8.19 -6.67
N TYR A 83 4.98 -6.88 -6.89
CA TYR A 83 5.83 -6.02 -6.07
C TYR A 83 5.20 -5.79 -4.68
N MET A 84 5.93 -5.14 -3.79
CA MET A 84 5.50 -4.91 -2.41
C MET A 84 4.12 -4.24 -2.31
N MET A 85 3.76 -3.35 -3.25
CA MET A 85 2.45 -2.68 -3.27
C MET A 85 1.38 -3.41 -4.08
N ALA A 86 1.59 -4.67 -4.48
CA ALA A 86 0.52 -5.48 -5.04
C ALA A 86 -0.63 -5.65 -4.02
N PRO A 87 -1.90 -5.75 -4.46
CA PRO A 87 -3.04 -5.92 -3.56
C PRO A 87 -3.06 -7.30 -2.89
N SER A 88 -2.25 -8.24 -3.37
CA SER A 88 -2.10 -9.57 -2.77
C SER A 88 -0.65 -9.90 -2.46
N ALA A 89 -0.41 -10.54 -1.32
CA ALA A 89 0.93 -10.89 -0.85
C ALA A 89 1.53 -12.10 -1.61
N HIS A 90 2.82 -12.35 -1.40
CA HIS A 90 3.61 -13.47 -1.95
C HIS A 90 3.91 -13.39 -3.47
N GLY A 91 3.88 -12.19 -4.02
CA GLY A 91 4.40 -11.95 -5.37
C GLY A 91 5.90 -12.24 -5.47
N ARG A 92 6.38 -12.60 -6.66
CA ARG A 92 7.80 -12.90 -6.92
C ARG A 92 8.73 -11.72 -6.61
N ASN A 93 8.20 -10.50 -6.62
CA ASN A 93 8.92 -9.26 -6.36
C ASN A 93 8.55 -8.63 -5.00
N SER A 94 7.97 -9.38 -4.06
CA SER A 94 7.42 -8.82 -2.80
C SER A 94 8.45 -8.17 -1.88
N GLY A 95 9.75 -8.38 -2.13
CA GLY A 95 10.86 -7.69 -1.46
C GLY A 95 11.25 -6.33 -2.10
N HIS A 96 10.58 -5.91 -3.17
CA HIS A 96 10.94 -4.70 -3.92
C HIS A 96 9.71 -3.81 -4.15
N PHE A 97 9.92 -2.50 -4.20
CA PHE A 97 8.92 -1.56 -4.69
C PHE A 97 8.92 -1.51 -6.22
N SER A 98 7.75 -1.35 -6.83
CA SER A 98 7.65 -1.05 -8.25
C SER A 98 8.20 0.35 -8.55
N ASN A 99 8.57 0.61 -9.81
CA ASN A 99 8.99 1.96 -10.21
C ASN A 99 7.88 2.99 -9.99
N CYS A 100 6.61 2.58 -10.15
CA CYS A 100 5.45 3.39 -9.81
C CYS A 100 5.44 3.80 -8.33
N SER A 101 5.54 2.83 -7.43
CA SER A 101 5.57 3.07 -5.98
C SER A 101 6.69 4.03 -5.60
N ILE A 102 7.89 3.84 -6.18
CA ILE A 102 9.04 4.71 -5.95
C ILE A 102 8.78 6.14 -6.42
N ILE A 103 8.17 6.33 -7.60
CA ILE A 103 7.83 7.66 -8.11
C ILE A 103 6.80 8.33 -7.19
N GLN A 104 5.74 7.62 -6.79
CA GLN A 104 4.71 8.16 -5.91
C GLN A 104 5.27 8.58 -4.54
N ILE A 105 6.11 7.74 -3.93
CA ILE A 105 6.80 8.06 -2.68
C ILE A 105 7.68 9.31 -2.84
N ARG A 106 8.45 9.41 -3.92
CA ARG A 106 9.29 10.58 -4.20
C ARG A 106 8.47 11.85 -4.37
N GLU A 107 7.35 11.79 -5.07
CA GLU A 107 6.49 12.96 -5.26
C GLU A 107 5.84 13.38 -3.93
N PHE A 108 5.37 12.44 -3.12
CA PHE A 108 4.82 12.77 -1.81
C PHE A 108 5.89 13.35 -0.87
N ILE A 109 7.10 12.80 -0.83
CA ILE A 109 8.20 13.34 0.00
C ILE A 109 8.52 14.81 -0.36
N LYS A 110 8.34 15.24 -1.60
CA LYS A 110 8.53 16.65 -1.97
C LYS A 110 7.46 17.58 -1.39
N THR A 111 6.32 17.04 -0.95
CA THR A 111 5.20 17.81 -0.39
C THR A 111 5.28 18.02 1.12
N ILE A 112 6.10 17.22 1.81
CA ILE A 112 6.35 17.36 3.25
C ILE A 112 7.51 18.34 3.45
N GLN A 113 7.23 19.44 4.16
CA GLN A 113 8.18 20.53 4.48
C GLN A 113 8.73 20.38 5.90
#